data_AF-A0A7H0K919-F1
#
_entry.id   AF-A0A7H0K919-F1
#
_cell.length_a   1.000
_cell.length_b   1.000
_cell.length_c   1.000
_cell.angle_alpha   90.00
_cell.angle_beta   90.00
_cell.angle_gamma   90.00
#
_symmetry.space_group_name_H-M   'P 1'
#
loop_
_entity.id
_entity.type
_entity.pdbx_description
1 polymer ?
#
loop_
_entity_poly.entity_id
_entity_poly.type
_entity_poly.pdbx_seq_one_letter_code
_entity_poly.pdbx_strand_id
1 'polypeptide(L)'
;MFRSFRSITAAAGLALALTACSTGEDDPVAGVPAFPLDAPSVTLLNPGDDPQDVHYTSGDEWDTTVAVSAGVNQQVIAPGKDVPAEAPAGGDVDKTTLPLTVASAGAPAPGAGEEDADARVDVVVGAGKHSNLDVGQDVAASEGFRASWRADASGRISTLKLLAPPDAPERGLQQVEPALLALVNSAVVFPDDPIGPGASWTVEHRVAGDTATVRTTTYTLVSREGDTLTLNTAVDERPQRSDVEIDGAGQLDGQNVSIESAKTTSEGQLVVDLSRPLPVSGQSAWTTRLIYGGNDAARVVQDITRAVQYGV
;
A
#
# COMPACT_ATOMS: atom_id res chain seq x y z
N MET A 1 57.88 -69.72 18.62
CA MET A 1 56.43 -69.86 18.34
C MET A 1 55.69 -68.94 19.32
N PHE A 2 55.04 -67.89 18.81
CA PHE A 2 53.86 -67.16 19.33
C PHE A 2 53.82 -66.67 20.80
N ARG A 3 53.37 -65.47 21.15
CA ARG A 3 53.08 -64.18 20.47
C ARG A 3 52.71 -63.24 21.63
N SER A 4 53.30 -62.04 21.65
CA SER A 4 52.95 -60.95 22.57
C SER A 4 51.60 -60.35 22.16
N PHE A 5 50.68 -60.13 23.11
CA PHE A 5 49.45 -59.38 22.88
C PHE A 5 49.44 -58.10 23.72
N ARG A 6 49.45 -56.98 22.99
CA ARG A 6 49.35 -55.60 23.48
C ARG A 6 47.92 -55.28 23.88
N SER A 7 47.75 -54.62 25.02
CA SER A 7 46.54 -53.90 25.41
C SER A 7 46.32 -52.69 24.49
N ILE A 8 45.16 -52.60 23.86
CA ILE A 8 44.68 -51.40 23.16
C ILE A 8 43.44 -50.91 23.91
N THR A 9 43.60 -49.80 24.62
CA THR A 9 42.50 -49.04 25.23
C THR A 9 41.94 -48.12 24.16
N ALA A 10 40.75 -48.41 23.63
CA ALA A 10 40.05 -47.53 22.71
C ALA A 10 39.23 -46.50 23.51
N ALA A 11 39.65 -45.23 23.47
CA ALA A 11 38.86 -44.11 23.94
C ALA A 11 37.82 -43.74 22.88
N ALA A 12 36.55 -44.08 23.13
CA ALA A 12 35.43 -43.61 22.32
C ALA A 12 35.12 -42.16 22.67
N GLY A 13 35.59 -41.23 21.84
CA GLY A 13 35.16 -39.83 21.88
C GLY A 13 33.75 -39.72 21.32
N LEU A 14 32.74 -39.58 22.19
CA LEU A 14 31.42 -39.11 21.80
C LEU A 14 31.53 -37.63 21.41
N ALA A 15 31.55 -37.34 20.11
CA ALA A 15 31.27 -36.01 19.61
C ALA A 15 29.75 -35.80 19.69
N LEU A 16 29.31 -35.09 20.75
CA LEU A 16 27.95 -34.54 20.82
C LEU A 16 27.84 -33.43 19.77
N ALA A 17 27.30 -33.76 18.60
CA ALA A 17 26.81 -32.77 17.66
C ALA A 17 25.59 -32.09 18.31
N LEU A 18 25.82 -30.94 18.94
CA LEU A 18 24.77 -30.00 19.29
C LEU A 18 24.18 -29.47 17.98
N THR A 19 23.17 -30.16 17.45
CA THR A 19 22.21 -29.54 16.54
C THR A 19 21.48 -28.47 17.35
N ALA A 20 21.99 -27.25 17.30
CA ALA A 20 21.26 -26.07 17.71
C ALA A 20 20.06 -25.93 16.76
N CYS A 21 18.95 -26.56 17.12
CA CYS A 21 17.65 -26.17 16.58
C CYS A 21 17.41 -24.75 17.08
N SER A 22 17.78 -23.75 16.27
CA SER A 22 17.18 -22.42 16.41
C SER A 22 15.68 -22.65 16.32
N THR A 23 14.98 -22.41 17.42
CA THR A 23 13.53 -22.35 17.46
C THR A 23 13.17 -21.13 16.62
N GLY A 24 13.08 -21.33 15.31
CA GLY A 24 12.58 -20.32 14.40
C GLY A 24 11.15 -20.07 14.81
N GLU A 25 10.84 -18.83 15.17
CA GLU A 25 9.46 -18.39 15.28
C GLU A 25 8.77 -18.77 13.96
N ASP A 26 7.69 -19.55 14.04
CA ASP A 26 6.94 -19.95 12.86
C ASP A 26 6.47 -18.67 12.15
N ASP A 27 6.87 -18.49 10.88
CA ASP A 27 6.43 -17.34 10.08
C ASP A 27 4.90 -17.38 9.93
N PRO A 28 4.17 -16.43 10.55
CA PRO A 28 2.72 -16.49 10.66
C PRO A 28 2.00 -16.40 9.31
N VAL A 29 2.68 -15.93 8.26
CA VAL A 29 2.11 -15.80 6.90
C VAL A 29 2.70 -16.80 5.90
N ALA A 30 3.47 -17.80 6.35
CA ALA A 30 4.09 -18.79 5.46
C ALA A 30 3.04 -19.55 4.62
N GLY A 31 1.89 -19.88 5.21
CA GLY A 31 0.78 -20.58 4.55
C GLY A 31 -0.27 -19.68 3.90
N VAL A 32 -0.09 -18.36 3.95
CA VAL A 32 -1.06 -17.39 3.40
C VAL A 32 -0.84 -17.23 1.90
N PRO A 33 -1.89 -17.27 1.06
CA PRO A 33 -1.74 -17.03 -0.37
C PRO A 33 -1.12 -15.65 -0.68
N ALA A 34 -0.14 -15.64 -1.57
CA ALA A 34 0.46 -14.41 -2.07
C ALA A 34 -0.36 -13.86 -3.25
N PHE A 35 -0.68 -12.57 -3.19
CA PHE A 35 -1.31 -11.82 -4.27
C PHE A 35 -0.21 -11.06 -5.04
N PRO A 36 -0.03 -11.31 -6.35
CA PRO A 36 0.90 -10.55 -7.15
C PRO A 36 0.37 -9.13 -7.36
N LEU A 37 1.28 -8.16 -7.32
CA LEU A 37 1.00 -6.76 -7.63
C LEU A 37 1.71 -6.37 -8.92
N ASP A 38 1.05 -5.57 -9.74
CA ASP A 38 1.67 -5.05 -10.94
C ASP A 38 2.79 -4.09 -10.59
N ALA A 39 3.97 -4.36 -11.14
CA ALA A 39 5.11 -3.50 -10.92
C ALA A 39 4.82 -2.09 -11.47
N PRO A 40 5.01 -1.02 -10.68
CA PRO A 40 4.73 0.33 -11.14
C PRO A 40 5.73 0.76 -12.22
N SER A 41 5.29 1.64 -13.11
CA SER A 41 6.15 2.37 -14.05
C SER A 41 6.67 3.64 -13.39
N VAL A 42 8.00 3.78 -13.30
CA VAL A 42 8.66 4.95 -12.71
C VAL A 42 9.32 5.75 -13.82
N THR A 43 9.14 7.08 -13.82
CA THR A 43 9.77 7.96 -14.81
C THR A 43 10.32 9.20 -14.13
N LEU A 44 11.64 9.34 -14.13
CA LEU A 44 12.31 10.56 -13.69
C LEU A 44 12.04 11.70 -14.69
N LEU A 45 11.54 12.82 -14.20
CA LEU A 45 11.27 14.02 -15.02
C LEU A 45 12.36 15.08 -14.87
N ASN A 46 12.86 15.25 -13.65
CA ASN A 46 13.93 16.18 -13.29
C ASN A 46 14.77 15.57 -12.17
N PRO A 47 16.11 15.44 -12.31
CA PRO A 47 16.98 14.91 -11.25
C PRO A 47 17.15 15.86 -10.05
N GLY A 48 16.82 17.15 -10.20
CA GLY A 48 17.07 18.15 -9.16
C GLY A 48 18.55 18.53 -9.03
N ASP A 49 18.86 19.24 -7.95
CA ASP A 49 20.20 19.74 -7.66
C ASP A 49 21.00 18.72 -6.84
N ASP A 50 22.29 18.55 -7.17
CA ASP A 50 23.24 17.65 -6.48
C ASP A 50 22.69 16.22 -6.24
N PRO A 51 22.29 15.51 -7.30
CA PRO A 51 21.55 14.25 -7.16
C PRO A 51 22.42 13.14 -6.56
N GLN A 52 21.77 12.30 -5.73
CA GLN A 52 22.38 11.18 -5.02
C GLN A 52 21.49 9.96 -5.10
N ASP A 53 22.08 8.77 -4.96
CA ASP A 53 21.32 7.53 -4.87
C ASP A 53 20.37 7.57 -3.67
N VAL A 54 19.16 7.03 -3.87
CA VAL A 54 18.10 6.95 -2.86
C VAL A 54 17.51 5.54 -2.90
N HIS A 55 17.74 4.80 -1.81
CA HIS A 55 17.19 3.46 -1.64
C HIS A 55 16.77 3.27 -0.19
N TYR A 56 15.71 2.50 0.01
CA TYR A 56 15.33 2.01 1.32
C TYR A 56 16.38 1.05 1.86
N THR A 57 16.49 1.05 3.17
CA THR A 57 17.27 0.13 3.98
C THR A 57 16.37 -0.48 5.03
N SER A 58 16.78 -1.62 5.60
CA SER A 58 16.06 -2.21 6.73
C SER A 58 16.50 -1.54 8.03
N GLY A 59 15.58 -0.83 8.68
CA GLY A 59 15.72 -0.34 10.04
C GLY A 59 15.13 -1.29 11.08
N ASP A 60 15.14 -0.83 12.33
CA ASP A 60 14.50 -1.53 13.45
C ASP A 60 12.96 -1.51 13.32
N GLU A 61 12.31 -2.45 14.00
CA GLU A 61 10.85 -2.41 14.19
C GLU A 61 10.42 -1.07 14.80
N TRP A 62 9.29 -0.54 14.32
CA TRP A 62 8.74 0.70 14.84
C TRP A 62 7.22 0.69 14.88
N ASP A 63 6.69 1.44 15.83
CA ASP A 63 5.26 1.71 15.93
C ASP A 63 4.93 3.02 15.23
N THR A 64 3.81 3.01 14.51
CA THR A 64 3.23 4.20 13.90
C THR A 64 1.72 4.16 14.01
N THR A 65 1.07 5.24 13.62
CA THR A 65 -0.38 5.26 13.44
C THR A 65 -0.68 5.89 12.11
N VAL A 66 -1.50 5.20 11.32
CA VAL A 66 -1.97 5.69 10.03
C VAL A 66 -3.45 5.98 10.12
N ALA A 67 -3.91 6.91 9.29
CA ALA A 67 -5.33 7.06 9.04
C ALA A 67 -5.62 7.07 7.56
N VAL A 68 -6.63 6.29 7.17
CA VAL A 68 -7.14 6.21 5.81
C VAL A 68 -8.53 6.78 5.80
N SER A 69 -8.77 7.73 4.90
CA SER A 69 -10.08 8.31 4.66
C SER A 69 -10.60 7.94 3.29
N ALA A 70 -11.88 7.62 3.20
CA ALA A 70 -12.55 7.29 1.96
C ALA A 70 -14.00 7.80 2.00
N GLY A 71 -14.47 8.33 0.87
CA GLY A 71 -15.84 8.81 0.73
C GLY A 71 -16.25 8.86 -0.73
N VAL A 72 -17.55 8.62 -0.96
CA VAL A 72 -18.17 8.73 -2.29
C VAL A 72 -19.39 9.61 -2.18
N ASN A 73 -19.43 10.68 -2.95
CA ASN A 73 -20.61 11.50 -3.13
C ASN A 73 -21.12 11.34 -4.56
N GLN A 74 -22.41 11.07 -4.73
CA GLN A 74 -23.02 10.91 -6.04
C GLN A 74 -24.27 11.79 -6.16
N GLN A 75 -24.38 12.48 -7.29
CA GLN A 75 -25.52 13.31 -7.63
C GLN A 75 -25.93 13.14 -9.09
N VAL A 76 -27.22 13.32 -9.35
CA VAL A 76 -27.78 13.31 -10.71
C VAL A 76 -28.07 14.75 -11.13
N ILE A 77 -27.53 15.17 -12.27
CA ILE A 77 -27.71 16.49 -12.84
C ILE A 77 -28.66 16.40 -14.04
N ALA A 78 -29.72 17.20 -14.01
CA ALA A 78 -30.73 17.22 -15.07
C ALA A 78 -30.15 17.70 -16.42
N PRO A 79 -30.75 17.28 -17.56
CA PRO A 79 -30.33 17.73 -18.89
C PRO A 79 -30.30 19.27 -19.01
N GLY A 80 -29.35 19.78 -19.79
CA GLY A 80 -29.21 21.23 -20.05
C GLY A 80 -28.70 22.05 -18.87
N LYS A 81 -28.21 21.42 -17.80
CA LYS A 81 -27.50 22.08 -16.71
C LYS A 81 -25.99 21.90 -16.86
N ASP A 82 -25.25 22.95 -16.52
CA ASP A 82 -23.80 22.92 -16.50
C ASP A 82 -23.30 22.02 -15.38
N VAL A 83 -22.28 21.22 -15.68
CA VAL A 83 -21.58 20.36 -14.72
C VAL A 83 -20.12 20.80 -14.68
N PRO A 84 -19.62 21.29 -13.53
CA PRO A 84 -18.21 21.62 -13.40
C PRO A 84 -17.36 20.35 -13.54
N ALA A 85 -16.43 20.36 -14.50
CA ALA A 85 -15.52 19.23 -14.72
C ALA A 85 -14.48 19.07 -13.60
N GLU A 86 -14.07 20.18 -12.98
CA GLU A 86 -13.07 20.18 -11.91
C GLU A 86 -13.60 19.46 -10.67
N ALA A 87 -12.75 18.64 -10.02
CA ALA A 87 -13.09 18.00 -8.77
C ALA A 87 -13.05 19.01 -7.61
N PRO A 88 -13.85 18.81 -6.56
CA PRO A 88 -13.76 19.64 -5.36
C PRO A 88 -12.49 19.29 -4.57
N ALA A 89 -11.96 20.23 -3.81
CA ALA A 89 -10.95 19.94 -2.80
C ALA A 89 -11.64 19.26 -1.59
N GLY A 90 -11.46 17.95 -1.46
CA GLY A 90 -12.03 17.15 -0.37
C GLY A 90 -13.48 16.69 -0.61
N GLY A 91 -14.14 16.30 0.48
CA GLY A 91 -15.48 15.72 0.48
C GLY A 91 -15.82 15.09 1.84
N ASP A 92 -17.06 14.61 1.97
CA ASP A 92 -17.46 13.84 3.15
C ASP A 92 -16.81 12.46 3.11
N VAL A 93 -16.04 12.14 4.14
CA VAL A 93 -15.27 10.90 4.24
C VAL A 93 -15.48 10.22 5.57
N ASP A 94 -15.48 8.89 5.54
CA ASP A 94 -15.21 8.10 6.73
C ASP A 94 -13.70 7.94 6.92
N LYS A 95 -13.28 7.75 8.18
CA LYS A 95 -11.87 7.68 8.59
C LYS A 95 -11.63 6.43 9.43
N THR A 96 -10.78 5.54 8.94
CA THR A 96 -10.22 4.39 9.67
C THR A 96 -8.83 4.75 10.18
N THR A 97 -8.60 4.69 11.48
CA THR A 97 -7.29 4.96 12.10
C THR A 97 -6.72 3.67 12.68
N LEU A 98 -5.53 3.28 12.26
CA LEU A 98 -4.89 2.02 12.63
C LEU A 98 -3.54 2.30 13.29
N PRO A 99 -3.37 1.95 14.57
CA PRO A 99 -2.04 1.72 15.14
C PRO A 99 -1.38 0.55 14.41
N LEU A 100 -0.12 0.70 14.02
CA LEU A 100 0.63 -0.33 13.30
C LEU A 100 1.97 -0.56 14.01
N THR A 101 2.35 -1.82 14.15
CA THR A 101 3.74 -2.23 14.37
C THR A 101 4.31 -2.69 13.04
N VAL A 102 5.43 -2.13 12.62
CA VAL A 102 6.02 -2.33 11.29
C VAL A 102 7.45 -2.80 11.43
N ALA A 103 7.78 -3.93 10.81
CA ALA A 103 9.13 -4.47 10.73
C ALA A 103 9.55 -4.62 9.27
N SER A 104 10.82 -4.35 8.97
CA SER A 104 11.42 -4.61 7.66
C SER A 104 12.72 -5.38 7.85
N ALA A 105 12.90 -6.45 7.10
CA ALA A 105 14.12 -7.23 7.12
C ALA A 105 14.45 -7.74 5.71
N GLY A 106 15.67 -8.24 5.53
CA GLY A 106 16.06 -8.93 4.30
C GLY A 106 15.07 -10.05 3.96
N ALA A 107 14.60 -10.09 2.72
CA ALA A 107 13.54 -11.02 2.35
C ALA A 107 14.06 -12.48 2.44
N PRO A 108 13.32 -13.41 3.07
CA PRO A 108 13.63 -14.83 2.96
C PRO A 108 13.43 -15.32 1.52
N ALA A 109 13.92 -16.52 1.20
CA ALA A 109 13.66 -17.14 -0.10
C ALA A 109 12.15 -17.14 -0.41
N PRO A 110 11.73 -16.86 -1.66
CA PRO A 110 10.33 -16.71 -2.00
C PRO A 110 9.56 -18.01 -1.80
N GLY A 111 8.40 -17.89 -1.17
CA GLY A 111 7.40 -18.95 -1.09
C GLY A 111 6.61 -19.13 -2.39
N ALA A 112 5.61 -20.01 -2.36
CA ALA A 112 4.73 -20.23 -3.50
C ALA A 112 3.96 -18.94 -3.86
N GLY A 113 4.08 -18.49 -5.11
CA GLY A 113 3.44 -17.26 -5.60
C GLY A 113 4.14 -15.96 -5.21
N GLU A 114 5.28 -16.04 -4.52
CA GLU A 114 6.13 -14.89 -4.22
C GLU A 114 7.23 -14.70 -5.26
N GLU A 115 7.65 -13.45 -5.45
CA GLU A 115 8.82 -13.09 -6.26
C GLU A 115 10.04 -12.83 -5.38
N ASP A 116 11.25 -12.98 -5.94
CA ASP A 116 12.47 -12.53 -5.27
C ASP A 116 12.39 -11.02 -4.96
N ALA A 117 12.99 -10.62 -3.83
CA ALA A 117 12.94 -9.25 -3.35
C ALA A 117 14.10 -8.99 -2.39
N ASP A 118 14.43 -7.71 -2.19
CA ASP A 118 15.48 -7.30 -1.26
C ASP A 118 14.99 -7.34 0.20
N ALA A 119 13.75 -6.90 0.43
CA ALA A 119 13.14 -6.80 1.74
C ALA A 119 11.77 -7.46 1.81
N ARG A 120 11.43 -7.95 3.00
CA ARG A 120 10.07 -8.27 3.43
C ARG A 120 9.67 -7.29 4.50
N VAL A 121 8.49 -6.71 4.33
CA VAL A 121 7.87 -5.81 5.29
C VAL A 121 6.69 -6.51 5.92
N ASP A 122 6.64 -6.51 7.24
CA ASP A 122 5.56 -7.07 8.05
C ASP A 122 4.88 -5.97 8.84
N VAL A 123 3.55 -5.94 8.78
CA VAL A 123 2.69 -5.00 9.49
C VAL A 123 1.70 -5.77 10.35
N VAL A 124 1.62 -5.41 11.62
CA VAL A 124 0.61 -5.90 12.56
C VAL A 124 -0.29 -4.73 12.97
N VAL A 125 -1.58 -4.88 12.77
CA VAL A 125 -2.59 -3.88 13.12
C VAL A 125 -2.95 -3.98 14.60
N GLY A 126 -2.83 -2.88 15.34
CA GLY A 126 -3.33 -2.76 16.71
C GLY A 126 -4.85 -2.47 16.75
N ALA A 127 -5.40 -2.24 17.95
CA ALA A 127 -6.80 -1.89 18.12
C ALA A 127 -7.15 -0.55 17.44
N GLY A 128 -7.75 -0.63 16.25
CA GLY A 128 -8.10 0.52 15.41
C GLY A 128 -9.32 1.33 15.88
N LYS A 129 -9.61 2.42 15.17
CA LYS A 129 -10.76 3.30 15.38
C LYS A 129 -11.43 3.65 14.04
N HIS A 130 -12.69 4.03 14.11
CA HIS A 130 -13.46 4.50 12.96
C HIS A 130 -14.26 5.77 13.29
N SER A 131 -14.43 6.68 12.33
CA SER A 131 -15.25 7.90 12.46
C SER A 131 -16.72 7.59 12.73
N ASN A 132 -17.26 6.58 12.06
CA ASN A 132 -18.58 6.03 12.36
C ASN A 132 -18.51 5.09 13.59
N LEU A 133 -19.14 5.53 14.68
CA LEU A 133 -19.15 4.81 15.97
C LEU A 133 -19.82 3.44 15.90
N ASP A 134 -20.75 3.23 14.97
CA ASP A 134 -21.46 1.95 14.79
C ASP A 134 -20.57 0.84 14.25
N VAL A 135 -19.41 1.21 13.68
CA VAL A 135 -18.41 0.30 13.10
C VAL A 135 -17.11 0.28 13.93
N GLY A 136 -16.89 1.28 14.78
CA GLY A 136 -15.63 1.45 15.52
C GLY A 136 -15.24 0.26 16.41
N GLN A 137 -16.21 -0.43 17.03
CA GLN A 137 -15.93 -1.64 17.82
C GLN A 137 -15.49 -2.82 16.96
N ASP A 138 -16.04 -2.96 15.75
CA ASP A 138 -15.67 -4.04 14.83
C ASP A 138 -14.27 -3.80 14.26
N VAL A 139 -13.91 -2.54 13.99
CA VAL A 139 -12.54 -2.15 13.60
C VAL A 139 -11.55 -2.44 14.73
N ALA A 140 -11.89 -2.08 15.98
CA ALA A 140 -11.04 -2.39 17.13
C ALA A 140 -10.86 -3.89 17.33
N ALA A 141 -11.92 -4.69 17.13
CA ALA A 141 -11.89 -6.14 17.22
C ALA A 141 -11.13 -6.84 16.07
N SER A 142 -10.64 -6.09 15.09
CA SER A 142 -9.77 -6.58 14.01
C SER A 142 -8.28 -6.49 14.36
N GLU A 143 -7.94 -6.16 15.61
CA GLU A 143 -6.57 -6.19 16.14
C GLU A 143 -5.88 -7.54 15.85
N GLY A 144 -4.60 -7.47 15.49
CA GLY A 144 -3.78 -8.61 15.10
C GLY A 144 -3.87 -8.94 13.61
N PHE A 145 -4.64 -8.19 12.80
CA PHE A 145 -4.59 -8.32 11.34
C PHE A 145 -3.15 -8.10 10.86
N ARG A 146 -2.66 -9.00 10.01
CA ARG A 146 -1.30 -8.90 9.45
C ARG A 146 -1.34 -8.62 7.96
N ALA A 147 -0.50 -7.68 7.52
CA ALA A 147 -0.11 -7.54 6.12
C ALA A 147 1.39 -7.85 6.01
N SER A 148 1.77 -8.55 4.95
CA SER A 148 3.17 -8.84 4.66
C SER A 148 3.40 -8.65 3.17
N TRP A 149 4.43 -7.89 2.80
CA TRP A 149 4.75 -7.68 1.39
C TRP A 149 6.23 -7.73 1.13
N ARG A 150 6.56 -8.05 -0.12
CA ARG A 150 7.95 -8.12 -0.61
C ARG A 150 8.24 -6.91 -1.46
N ALA A 151 9.36 -6.24 -1.19
CA ALA A 151 9.75 -5.02 -1.89
C ALA A 151 11.24 -5.02 -2.24
N ASP A 152 11.58 -4.36 -3.36
CA ASP A 152 12.97 -4.04 -3.68
C ASP A 152 13.43 -2.77 -2.94
N ALA A 153 14.73 -2.47 -3.04
CA ALA A 153 15.33 -1.30 -2.39
C ALA A 153 14.80 0.05 -2.91
N SER A 154 14.10 0.11 -4.04
CA SER A 154 13.42 1.33 -4.51
C SER A 154 12.06 1.55 -3.86
N GLY A 155 11.52 0.52 -3.17
CA GLY A 155 10.20 0.51 -2.55
C GLY A 155 9.12 -0.14 -3.42
N ARG A 156 9.45 -0.74 -4.57
CA ARG A 156 8.46 -1.40 -5.43
C ARG A 156 8.01 -2.69 -4.77
N ILE A 157 6.70 -2.82 -4.57
CA ILE A 157 6.09 -4.00 -3.98
C ILE A 157 5.74 -5.00 -5.07
N SER A 158 6.20 -6.26 -4.95
CA SER A 158 5.91 -7.32 -5.91
C SER A 158 4.75 -8.22 -5.49
N THR A 159 4.65 -8.52 -4.19
CA THR A 159 3.64 -9.45 -3.66
C THR A 159 3.13 -9.03 -2.29
N LEU A 160 1.86 -9.32 -2.03
CA LEU A 160 1.16 -8.99 -0.79
C LEU A 160 0.47 -10.24 -0.22
N LYS A 161 0.52 -10.40 1.10
CA LYS A 161 -0.22 -11.38 1.89
C LYS A 161 -1.04 -10.64 2.95
N LEU A 162 -2.28 -11.07 3.12
CA LEU A 162 -3.20 -10.53 4.11
C LEU A 162 -3.73 -11.68 4.97
N LEU A 163 -3.58 -11.54 6.29
CA LEU A 163 -4.00 -12.52 7.27
C LEU A 163 -4.90 -11.84 8.30
N ALA A 164 -6.19 -12.04 8.14
CA ALA A 164 -7.19 -11.61 9.11
C ALA A 164 -7.14 -12.48 10.38
N PRO A 165 -7.41 -11.92 11.56
CA PRO A 165 -7.64 -12.71 12.78
C PRO A 165 -8.86 -13.62 12.59
N PRO A 166 -8.86 -14.85 13.14
CA PRO A 166 -9.93 -15.82 12.91
C PRO A 166 -11.31 -15.38 13.43
N ASP A 167 -11.31 -14.56 14.49
CA ASP A 167 -12.54 -14.08 15.16
C ASP A 167 -12.86 -12.62 14.81
N ALA A 168 -12.18 -12.02 13.82
CA ALA A 168 -12.41 -10.64 13.43
C ALA A 168 -13.80 -10.47 12.78
N PRO A 169 -14.61 -9.48 13.21
CA PRO A 169 -15.92 -9.23 12.61
C PRO A 169 -15.80 -8.83 11.14
N GLU A 170 -16.67 -9.37 10.27
CA GLU A 170 -16.67 -9.07 8.83
C GLU A 170 -16.74 -7.55 8.53
N ARG A 171 -17.58 -6.82 9.28
CA ARG A 171 -17.69 -5.35 9.13
C ARG A 171 -16.39 -4.63 9.49
N GLY A 172 -15.59 -5.17 10.41
CA GLY A 172 -14.27 -4.65 10.76
C GLY A 172 -13.26 -4.92 9.65
N LEU A 173 -13.25 -6.14 9.11
CA LEU A 173 -12.41 -6.51 7.98
C LEU A 173 -12.69 -5.65 6.74
N GLN A 174 -13.96 -5.33 6.48
CA GLN A 174 -14.38 -4.42 5.40
C GLN A 174 -13.84 -2.99 5.53
N GLN A 175 -13.30 -2.60 6.68
CA GLN A 175 -12.63 -1.30 6.87
C GLN A 175 -11.11 -1.43 6.95
N VAL A 176 -10.60 -2.47 7.62
CA VAL A 176 -9.15 -2.66 7.84
C VAL A 176 -8.46 -3.11 6.57
N GLU A 177 -9.03 -4.05 5.80
CA GLU A 177 -8.41 -4.56 4.59
C GLU A 177 -8.23 -3.45 3.51
N PRO A 178 -9.26 -2.64 3.18
CA PRO A 178 -9.07 -1.52 2.27
C PRO A 178 -8.08 -0.47 2.79
N ALA A 179 -7.99 -0.27 4.10
CA ALA A 179 -7.00 0.65 4.67
C ALA A 179 -5.56 0.14 4.45
N LEU A 180 -5.31 -1.15 4.63
CA LEU A 180 -4.01 -1.76 4.34
C LEU A 180 -3.68 -1.72 2.85
N LEU A 181 -4.66 -2.00 1.97
CA LEU A 181 -4.49 -1.84 0.53
C LEU A 181 -4.19 -0.38 0.14
N ALA A 182 -4.78 0.60 0.83
CA ALA A 182 -4.47 2.00 0.60
C ALA A 182 -3.01 2.34 0.93
N LEU A 183 -2.40 1.70 1.95
CA LEU A 183 -0.97 1.86 2.24
C LEU A 183 -0.10 1.31 1.11
N VAL A 184 -0.42 0.09 0.64
CA VAL A 184 0.29 -0.56 -0.48
C VAL A 184 0.20 0.28 -1.76
N ASN A 185 -1.00 0.77 -2.10
CA ASN A 185 -1.23 1.64 -3.26
C ASN A 185 -0.67 3.08 -3.08
N SER A 186 -0.18 3.42 -1.90
CA SER A 186 0.45 4.71 -1.59
C SER A 186 1.93 4.58 -1.25
N ALA A 187 2.53 3.40 -1.53
CA ALA A 187 3.95 3.17 -1.35
C ALA A 187 4.75 4.20 -2.18
N VAL A 188 5.74 4.81 -1.54
CA VAL A 188 6.65 5.74 -2.20
C VAL A 188 7.74 4.91 -2.89
N VAL A 189 7.78 5.00 -4.22
CA VAL A 189 8.76 4.32 -5.05
C VAL A 189 9.72 5.36 -5.63
N PHE A 190 11.02 5.16 -5.41
CA PHE A 190 12.07 6.02 -5.95
C PHE A 190 12.51 5.57 -7.35
N PRO A 191 12.98 6.49 -8.21
CA PRO A 191 13.65 6.12 -9.46
C PRO A 191 15.01 5.46 -9.19
N ASP A 192 15.48 4.65 -10.14
CA ASP A 192 16.83 4.07 -10.10
C ASP A 192 17.93 5.12 -10.32
N ASP A 193 17.58 6.22 -11.00
CA ASP A 193 18.48 7.34 -11.24
C ASP A 193 18.65 8.20 -9.95
N PRO A 194 19.86 8.73 -9.69
CA PRO A 194 20.11 9.63 -8.58
C PRO A 194 19.18 10.86 -8.56
N ILE A 195 18.73 11.27 -7.38
CA ILE A 195 17.85 12.45 -7.19
C ILE A 195 18.35 13.36 -6.07
N GLY A 196 18.08 14.66 -6.19
CA GLY A 196 18.37 15.66 -5.18
C GLY A 196 17.24 16.70 -5.03
N PRO A 197 17.36 17.69 -4.13
CA PRO A 197 16.32 18.70 -3.93
C PRO A 197 15.86 19.34 -5.26
N GLY A 198 14.55 19.49 -5.43
CA GLY A 198 13.93 19.92 -6.69
C GLY A 198 13.68 18.80 -7.70
N ALA A 199 14.12 17.56 -7.43
CA ALA A 199 13.82 16.42 -8.29
C ALA A 199 12.32 16.17 -8.39
N SER A 200 11.87 15.67 -9.53
CA SER A 200 10.49 15.25 -9.73
C SER A 200 10.40 14.00 -10.59
N TRP A 201 9.54 13.06 -10.22
CA TRP A 201 9.31 11.82 -10.96
C TRP A 201 7.85 11.38 -10.82
N THR A 202 7.40 10.54 -11.75
CA THR A 202 6.07 9.94 -11.71
C THR A 202 6.15 8.46 -11.42
N VAL A 203 5.16 7.96 -10.66
CA VAL A 203 4.91 6.54 -10.42
C VAL A 203 3.49 6.24 -10.90
N GLU A 204 3.37 5.46 -11.98
CA GLU A 204 2.09 5.02 -12.54
C GLU A 204 1.84 3.55 -12.20
N HIS A 205 0.66 3.23 -11.65
CA HIS A 205 0.26 1.85 -11.35
C HIS A 205 -1.25 1.64 -11.43
N ARG A 206 -1.66 0.38 -11.53
CA ARG A 206 -3.05 -0.04 -11.36
C ARG A 206 -3.35 -0.12 -9.87
N VAL A 207 -4.45 0.48 -9.43
CA VAL A 207 -4.82 0.48 -8.00
C VAL A 207 -5.26 -0.92 -7.58
N ALA A 208 -4.51 -1.58 -6.70
CA ALA A 208 -4.83 -2.91 -6.21
C ALA A 208 -6.14 -2.89 -5.41
N GLY A 209 -7.00 -3.88 -5.63
CA GLY A 209 -8.34 -3.94 -5.04
C GLY A 209 -9.38 -3.05 -5.74
N ASP A 210 -8.99 -2.29 -6.77
CA ASP A 210 -9.87 -1.54 -7.65
C ASP A 210 -9.75 -2.11 -9.08
N THR A 211 -10.88 -2.39 -9.73
CA THR A 211 -10.90 -3.18 -10.97
C THR A 211 -10.65 -2.36 -12.24
N ALA A 212 -10.64 -1.02 -12.15
CA ALA A 212 -10.55 -0.19 -13.35
C ALA A 212 -9.88 1.18 -13.16
N THR A 213 -8.99 1.36 -12.18
CA THR A 213 -8.31 2.66 -11.96
C THR A 213 -6.81 2.55 -12.23
N VAL A 214 -6.27 3.52 -12.97
CA VAL A 214 -4.82 3.80 -13.02
C VAL A 214 -4.56 5.07 -12.24
N ARG A 215 -3.57 5.03 -11.36
CA ARG A 215 -3.09 6.16 -10.59
C ARG A 215 -1.70 6.55 -11.06
N THR A 216 -1.51 7.84 -11.32
CA THR A 216 -0.20 8.45 -11.51
C THR A 216 0.06 9.39 -10.34
N THR A 217 1.12 9.11 -9.57
CA THR A 217 1.57 10.00 -8.50
C THR A 217 2.83 10.70 -8.94
N THR A 218 2.82 12.03 -8.96
CA THR A 218 4.01 12.85 -9.15
C THR A 218 4.59 13.17 -7.79
N TYR A 219 5.84 12.77 -7.56
CA TYR A 219 6.61 13.15 -6.39
C TYR A 219 7.53 14.31 -6.74
N THR A 220 7.75 15.21 -5.78
CA THR A 220 8.78 16.25 -5.87
C THR A 220 9.59 16.27 -4.58
N LEU A 221 10.90 16.05 -4.67
CA LEU A 221 11.80 16.10 -3.53
C LEU A 221 12.01 17.55 -3.11
N VAL A 222 11.45 17.93 -1.95
CA VAL A 222 11.55 19.28 -1.40
C VAL A 222 12.90 19.47 -0.71
N SER A 223 13.27 18.53 0.14
CA SER A 223 14.51 18.57 0.91
C SER A 223 14.97 17.16 1.29
N ARG A 224 16.28 17.04 1.53
CA ARG A 224 16.94 15.83 2.05
C ARG A 224 17.82 16.22 3.23
N GLU A 225 17.59 15.57 4.37
CA GLU A 225 18.36 15.70 5.60
C GLU A 225 18.84 14.32 6.04
N GLY A 226 20.03 13.93 5.59
CA GLY A 226 20.52 12.56 5.75
C GLY A 226 19.62 11.56 5.02
N ASP A 227 19.00 10.67 5.79
CA ASP A 227 18.07 9.64 5.31
C ASP A 227 16.60 10.07 5.40
N THR A 228 16.32 11.30 5.83
CA THR A 228 14.97 11.87 5.86
C THR A 228 14.72 12.74 4.63
N LEU A 229 13.65 12.44 3.90
CA LEU A 229 13.22 13.13 2.68
C LEU A 229 11.86 13.76 2.90
N THR A 230 11.70 15.03 2.50
CA THR A 230 10.37 15.66 2.39
C THR A 230 9.94 15.66 0.94
N LEU A 231 8.79 15.06 0.65
CA LEU A 231 8.24 14.91 -0.69
C LEU A 231 6.91 15.62 -0.79
N ASN A 232 6.71 16.47 -1.80
CA ASN A 232 5.37 16.85 -2.21
C ASN A 232 4.79 15.77 -3.12
N THR A 233 3.48 15.55 -3.05
CA THR A 233 2.76 14.56 -3.85
C THR A 233 1.60 15.18 -4.59
N ALA A 234 1.45 14.84 -5.86
CA ALA A 234 0.27 15.16 -6.65
C ALA A 234 -0.25 13.89 -7.33
N VAL A 235 -1.51 13.55 -7.04
CA VAL A 235 -2.19 12.34 -7.54
C VAL A 235 -3.10 12.71 -8.70
N ASP A 236 -3.07 11.88 -9.74
CA ASP A 236 -4.07 11.85 -10.81
C ASP A 236 -4.60 10.42 -10.96
N GLU A 237 -5.92 10.25 -10.87
CA GLU A 237 -6.59 8.96 -11.12
C GLU A 237 -7.44 9.03 -12.38
N ARG A 238 -7.32 7.97 -13.20
CA ARG A 238 -8.09 7.81 -14.43
C ARG A 238 -8.69 6.40 -14.51
N PRO A 239 -9.98 6.29 -14.92
CA PRO A 239 -10.54 5.01 -15.29
C PRO A 239 -9.77 4.38 -16.46
N GLN A 240 -9.61 3.06 -16.44
CA GLN A 240 -8.99 2.28 -17.50
C GLN A 240 -9.90 2.13 -18.72
N ARG A 241 -11.21 2.24 -18.52
CA ARG A 241 -12.24 2.16 -19.55
C ARG A 241 -12.99 3.47 -19.61
N SER A 242 -13.34 3.88 -20.83
CA SER A 242 -14.18 5.05 -21.08
C SER A 242 -15.67 4.79 -20.84
N ASP A 243 -16.04 3.55 -20.54
CA ASP A 243 -17.44 3.13 -20.41
C ASP A 243 -17.58 2.13 -19.26
N VAL A 244 -18.71 2.21 -18.56
CA VAL A 244 -19.09 1.31 -17.47
C VAL A 244 -20.39 0.63 -17.85
N GLU A 245 -20.42 -0.70 -17.75
CA GLU A 245 -21.64 -1.49 -17.89
C GLU A 245 -22.45 -1.37 -16.59
N ILE A 246 -23.73 -1.08 -16.72
CA ILE A 246 -24.66 -1.02 -15.60
C ILE A 246 -25.11 -2.44 -15.29
N ASP A 247 -24.72 -2.96 -14.14
CA ASP A 247 -25.17 -4.26 -13.63
C ASP A 247 -26.25 -4.09 -12.55
N GLY A 248 -27.31 -4.90 -12.63
CA GLY A 248 -28.32 -5.05 -11.58
C GLY A 248 -29.34 -3.90 -11.47
N ALA A 249 -29.34 -2.94 -12.40
CA ALA A 249 -30.24 -1.78 -12.37
C ALA A 249 -31.48 -1.93 -13.27
N GLY A 250 -32.23 -3.03 -13.13
CA GLY A 250 -33.53 -3.20 -13.77
C GLY A 250 -33.49 -3.08 -15.29
N GLN A 251 -34.19 -2.09 -15.87
CA GLN A 251 -34.22 -1.89 -17.33
C GLN A 251 -32.90 -1.36 -17.92
N LEU A 252 -31.98 -0.90 -17.05
CA LEU A 252 -30.66 -0.42 -17.45
C LEU A 252 -29.60 -1.52 -17.36
N ASP A 253 -29.95 -2.72 -16.88
CA ASP A 253 -29.06 -3.87 -16.79
C ASP A 253 -28.46 -4.21 -18.17
N GLY A 254 -27.13 -4.29 -18.24
CA GLY A 254 -26.36 -4.50 -19.47
C GLY A 254 -26.23 -3.28 -20.38
N GLN A 255 -26.67 -2.08 -19.97
CA GLN A 255 -26.42 -0.85 -20.72
C GLN A 255 -25.06 -0.24 -20.37
N ASN A 256 -24.39 0.37 -21.35
CA ASN A 256 -23.14 1.09 -21.13
C ASN A 256 -23.39 2.58 -20.93
N VAL A 257 -22.71 3.17 -19.94
CA VAL A 257 -22.63 4.62 -19.76
C VAL A 257 -21.20 5.06 -19.99
N SER A 258 -21.03 6.11 -20.80
CA SER A 258 -19.70 6.66 -21.07
C SER A 258 -19.26 7.63 -19.98
N ILE A 259 -17.96 7.63 -19.74
CA ILE A 259 -17.27 8.58 -18.87
C ILE A 259 -16.92 9.79 -19.74
N GLU A 260 -17.65 10.88 -19.54
CA GLU A 260 -17.43 12.14 -20.26
C GLU A 260 -16.19 12.88 -19.74
N SER A 261 -15.90 12.75 -18.44
CA SER A 261 -14.78 13.43 -17.79
C SER A 261 -14.29 12.67 -16.56
N ALA A 262 -12.98 12.65 -16.36
CA ALA A 262 -12.30 12.29 -15.12
C ALA A 262 -11.29 13.38 -14.78
N LYS A 263 -11.43 14.00 -13.61
CA LYS A 263 -10.52 15.05 -13.13
C LYS A 263 -10.18 14.82 -11.67
N THR A 264 -8.91 15.00 -11.32
CA THR A 264 -8.43 14.81 -9.95
C THR A 264 -7.89 16.14 -9.42
N THR A 265 -8.34 16.50 -8.23
CA THR A 265 -7.74 17.55 -7.41
C THR A 265 -6.99 16.88 -6.28
N SER A 266 -5.71 17.21 -6.09
CA SER A 266 -4.84 16.55 -5.13
C SER A 266 -3.94 17.55 -4.41
N GLU A 267 -3.68 17.28 -3.13
CA GLU A 267 -2.65 17.93 -2.33
C GLU A 267 -1.97 16.90 -1.43
N GLY A 268 -0.67 17.05 -1.20
CA GLY A 268 0.00 16.20 -0.23
C GLY A 268 1.47 16.51 -0.04
N GLN A 269 1.93 16.16 1.15
CA GLN A 269 3.33 16.19 1.54
C GLN A 269 3.59 15.01 2.47
N LEU A 270 4.66 14.27 2.20
CA LEU A 270 5.09 13.11 2.97
C LEU A 270 6.50 13.36 3.49
N VAL A 271 6.79 12.84 4.68
CA VAL A 271 8.15 12.74 5.21
C VAL A 271 8.51 11.26 5.23
N VAL A 272 9.57 10.90 4.51
CA VAL A 272 10.08 9.53 4.37
C VAL A 272 11.40 9.42 5.09
N ASP A 273 11.56 8.38 5.91
CA ASP A 273 12.84 7.96 6.48
C ASP A 273 13.26 6.69 5.73
N LEU A 274 14.41 6.69 5.07
CA LEU A 274 14.86 5.58 4.24
C LEU A 274 15.15 4.30 5.03
N SER A 275 15.18 4.34 6.37
CA SER A 275 15.24 3.16 7.22
C SER A 275 13.86 2.51 7.48
N ARG A 276 12.78 3.14 7.01
CA ARG A 276 11.40 2.71 7.28
C ARG A 276 10.62 2.54 5.96
N PRO A 277 9.87 1.45 5.80
CA PRO A 277 9.17 1.15 4.55
C PRO A 277 7.90 1.99 4.33
N LEU A 278 7.46 2.76 5.33
CA LEU A 278 6.33 3.67 5.24
C LEU A 278 6.78 5.09 5.60
N PRO A 279 6.14 6.14 5.05
CA PRO A 279 6.33 7.50 5.51
C PRO A 279 6.15 7.63 7.03
N VAL A 280 7.00 8.46 7.66
CA VAL A 280 6.98 8.69 9.11
C VAL A 280 5.97 9.74 9.52
N SER A 281 5.62 10.66 8.62
CA SER A 281 4.57 11.65 8.83
C SER A 281 4.07 12.21 7.51
N GLY A 282 2.96 12.95 7.56
CA GLY A 282 2.41 13.68 6.42
C GLY A 282 1.13 13.05 5.88
N GLN A 283 0.68 13.55 4.73
CA GLN A 283 -0.58 13.16 4.12
C GLN A 283 -0.51 13.25 2.59
N SER A 284 -1.19 12.32 1.92
CA SER A 284 -1.62 12.47 0.53
C SER A 284 -3.14 12.43 0.48
N ALA A 285 -3.78 13.44 -0.10
CA ALA A 285 -5.22 13.55 -0.25
C ALA A 285 -5.60 13.92 -1.69
N TRP A 286 -6.68 13.34 -2.17
CA TRP A 286 -7.20 13.64 -3.50
C TRP A 286 -8.69 13.36 -3.60
N THR A 287 -9.34 14.09 -4.52
CA THR A 287 -10.70 13.83 -4.95
C THR A 287 -10.71 13.68 -6.46
N THR A 288 -11.28 12.58 -6.94
CA THR A 288 -11.50 12.35 -8.37
C THR A 288 -12.98 12.50 -8.69
N ARG A 289 -13.29 13.43 -9.59
CA ARG A 289 -14.63 13.63 -10.16
C ARG A 289 -14.77 12.84 -11.45
N LEU A 290 -15.74 11.93 -11.47
CA LEU A 290 -16.19 11.20 -12.64
C LEU A 290 -17.55 11.76 -13.08
N ILE A 291 -17.66 12.11 -14.37
CA ILE A 291 -18.91 12.53 -14.98
C ILE A 291 -19.32 11.45 -15.97
N TYR A 292 -20.44 10.81 -15.68
CA TYR A 292 -21.05 9.79 -16.52
C TYR A 292 -22.22 10.38 -17.31
N GLY A 293 -22.34 10.01 -18.58
CA GLY A 293 -23.41 10.51 -19.44
C GLY A 293 -23.57 9.74 -20.75
N GLY A 294 -24.55 10.18 -21.55
CA GLY A 294 -24.86 9.69 -22.89
C GLY A 294 -25.85 10.64 -23.57
N ASN A 295 -25.62 10.95 -24.85
CA ASN A 295 -26.39 11.86 -25.73
C ASN A 295 -27.68 12.49 -25.13
N ASP A 296 -27.58 13.75 -24.67
CA ASP A 296 -28.68 14.59 -24.17
C ASP A 296 -29.46 14.09 -22.92
N ALA A 297 -28.96 13.08 -22.21
CA ALA A 297 -29.55 12.56 -20.98
C ALA A 297 -29.06 13.30 -19.71
N ALA A 298 -29.65 12.95 -18.56
CA ALA A 298 -29.15 13.35 -17.26
C ALA A 298 -27.73 12.80 -17.04
N ARG A 299 -26.88 13.58 -16.34
CA ARG A 299 -25.51 13.19 -16.00
C ARG A 299 -25.44 12.68 -14.57
N VAL A 300 -24.62 11.68 -14.32
CA VAL A 300 -24.26 11.28 -12.95
C VAL A 300 -22.87 11.84 -12.66
N VAL A 301 -22.76 12.60 -11.58
CA VAL A 301 -21.48 13.12 -11.09
C VAL A 301 -21.15 12.35 -9.83
N GLN A 302 -19.98 11.73 -9.83
CA GLN A 302 -19.46 10.99 -8.69
C GLN A 302 -18.12 11.59 -8.27
N ASP A 303 -18.03 12.00 -7.01
CA ASP A 303 -16.80 12.48 -6.40
C ASP A 303 -16.29 11.40 -5.44
N ILE A 304 -15.11 10.85 -5.73
CA ILE A 304 -14.45 9.85 -4.91
C ILE A 304 -13.30 10.54 -4.18
N THR A 305 -13.44 10.70 -2.86
CA THR A 305 -12.46 11.39 -2.01
C THR A 305 -11.66 10.35 -1.22
N ARG A 306 -10.34 10.49 -1.22
CA ARG A 306 -9.42 9.59 -0.51
C ARG A 306 -8.31 10.38 0.18
N ALA A 307 -7.84 9.86 1.30
CA ALA A 307 -6.60 10.32 1.91
C ALA A 307 -5.88 9.21 2.68
N VAL A 308 -4.56 9.30 2.73
CA VAL A 308 -3.72 8.49 3.63
C VAL A 308 -2.83 9.45 4.42
N GLN A 309 -2.87 9.30 5.74
CA GLN A 309 -2.15 10.14 6.69
C GLN A 309 -1.26 9.26 7.58
N TYR A 310 -0.03 9.70 7.83
CA TYR A 310 0.98 8.97 8.60
C TYR A 310 1.37 9.76 9.86
N GLY A 311 1.68 9.05 10.95
CA GLY A 311 2.20 9.62 12.20
C GLY A 311 1.19 10.43 13.01
N VAL A 312 -0.06 9.93 13.14
CA VAL A 312 -1.20 10.66 13.75
C VAL A 312 -1.72 10.12 15.07
#